data_AF-A0A972HYJ4-F1
#
_entry.id   AF-A0A972HYJ4-F1
#
_cell.length_a   1.000
_cell.length_b   1.000
_cell.length_c   1.000
_cell.angle_alpha   90.00
_cell.angle_beta   90.00
_cell.angle_gamma   90.00
#
_symmetry.space_group_name_H-M   'P 1'
#
loop_
_entity.id
_entity.type
_entity.pdbx_description
1 polymer ?
#
loop_
_entity_poly.entity_id
_entity_poly.type
_entity_poly.pdbx_seq_one_letter_code
_entity_poly.pdbx_strand_id
1 'polypeptide(L)' 'MSYINQLMEQVIKRNPNEPEFHQAVKEVLESLEPVLDRHPEYVKAGILERIVEPERQIIFRVPWVDDQGK' A
#
# COMPACT_ATOMS: atom_id res chain seq x y z
N MET A 1 -19.00 -8.07 2.99
CA MET A 1 -18.00 -6.98 2.95
C MET A 1 -17.42 -6.95 1.56
N SER A 2 -17.26 -5.77 0.94
CA SER A 2 -16.57 -5.66 -0.36
C SER A 2 -15.14 -6.18 -0.24
N TYR A 3 -14.62 -6.82 -1.29
CA TYR A 3 -13.23 -7.29 -1.38
C TYR A 3 -12.23 -6.18 -1.02
N ILE A 4 -12.49 -4.96 -1.49
CA ILE A 4 -11.67 -3.77 -1.22
C ILE A 4 -11.61 -3.45 0.28
N ASN A 5 -12.74 -3.56 1.00
CA ASN A 5 -12.76 -3.29 2.45
C ASN A 5 -11.92 -4.31 3.22
N GLN A 6 -11.99 -5.59 2.84
CA GLN A 6 -11.18 -6.64 3.45
C GLN A 6 -9.68 -6.41 3.21
N LEU A 7 -9.32 -6.00 1.99
CA LEU A 7 -7.94 -5.65 1.67
C LEU A 7 -7.46 -4.44 2.46
N MET A 8 -8.28 -3.39 2.56
CA MET A 8 -7.95 -2.20 3.35
C MET A 8 -7.74 -2.50 4.84
N GLU A 9 -8.58 -3.35 5.43
CA GLU A 9 -8.39 -3.81 6.82
C GLU A 9 -7.03 -4.51 7.00
N GLN A 10 -6.61 -5.33 6.02
CA GLN A 10 -5.31 -6.00 6.05
C GLN A 10 -4.14 -4.99 5.93
N VAL A 11 -4.27 -4.02 5.04
CA VAL A 11 -3.25 -2.97 4.82
C VAL A 11 -3.06 -2.13 6.10
N ILE A 12 -4.15 -1.69 6.72
CA ILE A 12 -4.11 -0.91 7.96
C ILE A 12 -3.49 -1.74 9.08
N LYS A 13 -3.86 -3.02 9.20
CA LYS A 13 -3.32 -3.90 10.23
C LYS A 13 -1.82 -4.14 10.08
N ARG A 14 -1.30 -4.23 8.85
CA ARG A 14 0.14 -4.41 8.59
C ARG A 14 0.95 -3.13 8.77
N ASN A 15 0.38 -1.98 8.45
CA ASN A 15 1.09 -0.70 8.41
C ASN A 15 0.42 0.35 9.32
N PRO A 16 0.17 0.09 10.62
CA PRO A 16 -0.80 0.83 11.44
C PRO A 16 -0.56 2.33 11.62
N ASN A 17 0.65 2.83 11.36
CA ASN A 17 1.04 4.23 11.61
C ASN A 17 1.40 5.00 10.33
N GLU A 18 0.87 4.58 9.18
CA GLU A 18 1.15 5.20 7.89
C GLU A 18 -0.14 5.77 7.25
N PRO A 19 -0.75 6.83 7.84
CA PRO A 19 -2.05 7.32 7.40
C PRO A 19 -2.04 7.84 5.95
N GLU A 20 -0.94 8.43 5.50
CA GLU A 20 -0.77 8.88 4.11
C GLU A 20 -0.75 7.69 3.15
N PHE A 21 -0.11 6.59 3.55
CA PHE A 21 -0.10 5.36 2.77
C PHE A 21 -1.51 4.74 2.71
N HIS A 22 -2.23 4.69 3.84
CA HIS A 22 -3.61 4.16 3.87
C HIS A 22 -4.53 4.95 2.96
N GLN A 23 -4.44 6.28 2.99
CA GLN A 23 -5.23 7.15 2.13
C GLN A 23 -4.93 6.85 0.65
N ALA A 24 -3.66 6.83 0.26
CA ALA A 24 -3.24 6.60 -1.11
C ALA A 24 -3.71 5.23 -1.63
N VAL A 25 -3.58 4.17 -0.82
CA VAL A 25 -4.08 2.84 -1.18
C VAL A 25 -5.60 2.88 -1.36
N LYS A 26 -6.34 3.48 -0.42
CA LYS A 26 -7.81 3.53 -0.48
C LYS A 26 -8.30 4.21 -1.76
N GLU A 27 -7.79 5.41 -2.06
CA GLU A 27 -8.21 6.18 -3.23
C GLU A 27 -7.95 5.41 -4.54
N VAL A 28 -6.80 4.75 -4.64
CA VAL A 28 -6.46 3.94 -5.81
C VAL A 28 -7.36 2.71 -5.91
N LEU A 29 -7.57 1.98 -4.82
CA LEU A 29 -8.42 0.78 -4.82
C LEU A 29 -9.88 1.08 -5.20
N GLU A 30 -10.45 2.16 -4.67
CA GLU A 30 -11.80 2.61 -5.02
C GLU A 30 -11.90 2.98 -6.50
N SER A 31 -10.86 3.61 -7.07
CA SER A 31 -10.84 3.95 -8.50
C SER A 31 -10.77 2.74 -9.43
N LEU A 32 -10.26 1.60 -8.94
CA LEU A 32 -10.07 0.36 -9.70
C LEU A 32 -11.30 -0.56 -9.69
N GLU A 33 -12.30 -0.30 -8.85
CA GLU A 33 -13.49 -1.16 -8.71
C GLU A 33 -14.14 -1.55 -10.05
N PRO A 34 -14.38 -0.63 -11.03
CA PRO A 34 -14.97 -0.99 -12.32
C PRO A 34 -14.10 -1.91 -13.18
N VAL A 35 -12.77 -1.90 -12.96
CA VAL A 35 -11.83 -2.77 -13.67
C VAL A 35 -11.88 -4.17 -13.07
N LEU A 36 -11.98 -4.29 -11.75
CA LEU A 36 -12.09 -5.57 -11.05
C LEU A 36 -13.39 -6.30 -11.40
N ASP A 37 -14.48 -5.55 -11.59
CA ASP A 37 -15.76 -6.09 -12.05
C ASP A 37 -15.66 -6.70 -13.46
N ARG A 38 -14.88 -6.08 -14.35
CA ARG A 38 -14.64 -6.56 -15.72
C ARG A 38 -13.61 -7.68 -15.77
N HIS A 39 -12.68 -7.70 -14.82
CA HIS A 39 -11.53 -8.61 -14.78
C HIS A 39 -11.43 -9.33 -13.42
N PRO A 40 -12.36 -10.24 -13.10
CA PRO A 40 -12.36 -10.98 -11.84
C PRO A 40 -11.13 -11.89 -11.66
N GLU A 41 -10.41 -12.19 -12.74
CA GLU A 41 -9.14 -12.92 -12.71
C GLU A 41 -8.06 -12.22 -11.87
N TYR A 42 -8.08 -10.88 -11.78
CA TYR A 42 -7.09 -10.13 -10.99
C TYR A 42 -7.28 -10.33 -9.49
N VAL A 43 -8.54 -10.39 -9.05
CA VAL A 43 -8.90 -10.72 -7.67
C VAL A 43 -8.49 -12.16 -7.36
N LYS A 44 -8.81 -13.11 -8.26
CA LYS A 44 -8.43 -14.54 -8.08
C LYS A 44 -6.93 -14.76 -8.04
N ALA A 45 -6.17 -13.99 -8.83
CA ALA A 45 -4.72 -14.07 -8.88
C ALA A 45 -4.02 -13.29 -7.74
N GLY A 46 -4.78 -12.67 -6.84
CA GLY A 46 -4.25 -11.92 -5.71
C GLY A 46 -3.34 -10.76 -6.15
N ILE A 47 -3.73 -10.05 -7.22
CA ILE A 47 -2.90 -9.00 -7.83
C ILE A 47 -2.82 -7.79 -6.89
N LEU A 48 -3.94 -7.41 -6.27
CA LEU A 48 -4.02 -6.19 -5.49
C LEU A 48 -3.28 -6.33 -4.16
N GLU A 49 -3.35 -7.51 -3.53
CA GLU A 49 -2.60 -7.90 -2.35
C GLU A 49 -1.09 -7.78 -2.57
N ARG A 50 -0.63 -8.11 -3.78
CA ARG A 50 0.79 -7.99 -4.15
C ARG A 50 1.21 -6.56 -4.46
N ILE A 51 0.32 -5.75 -5.03
CA ILE A 51 0.63 -4.35 -5.37
C ILE A 51 0.71 -3.49 -4.11
N VAL A 52 -0.14 -3.74 -3.11
CA VAL A 52 -0.12 -2.99 -1.84
C VAL A 52 1.03 -3.40 -0.91
N GLU A 53 1.71 -4.50 -1.21
CA GLU A 53 2.88 -4.95 -0.46
C GLU A 53 4.16 -4.64 -1.25
N PRO A 54 5.05 -3.77 -0.74
CA PRO A 54 6.30 -3.48 -1.43
C PRO A 54 7.19 -4.72 -1.48
N GLU A 55 7.73 -5.03 -2.66
CA GLU A 55 8.64 -6.17 -2.84
C GLU A 55 9.92 -6.06 -1.98
N ARG A 56 10.38 -4.84 -1.73
CA ARG A 56 11.54 -4.54 -0.90
C ARG A 56 11.45 -3.14 -0.31
N GLN A 57 11.73 -3.03 0.98
CA GLN A 57 11.97 -1.75 1.66
C GLN A 57 13.42 -1.72 2.16
N ILE A 58 14.09 -0.58 2.03
CA ILE A 58 15.47 -0.40 2.52
C ILE A 58 15.48 0.85 3.40
N ILE A 59 15.87 0.66 4.65
CA ILE A 59 16.05 1.73 5.63
C ILE A 59 17.52 1.72 6.02
N PHE A 60 18.19 2.88 5.90
CA PHE A 60 19.61 3.00 6.18
C PHE A 60 19.95 4.37 6.76
N ARG A 61 21.05 4.41 7.51
CA ARG A 61 21.55 5.65 8.11
C ARG A 61 22.31 6.47 7.07
N VAL A 62 21.99 7.76 6.97
CA VAL A 62 22.74 8.74 6.17
C VAL A 62 23.49 9.67 7.14
N PRO A 63 24.78 9.40 7.44
CA PRO A 63 25.57 10.32 8.24
C PRO A 63 25.90 11.56 7.40
N TRP A 64 25.81 12.72 8.03
CA TRP A 64 26.19 14.00 7.46
C TRP A 64 26.84 14.84 8.55
N VAL A 65 27.50 15.92 8.15
CA VAL A 65 28.14 16.90 9.03
C VAL A 65 27.61 18.26 8.63
N ASP A 66 27.17 19.05 9.61
CA ASP A 66 26.67 20.41 9.43
C ASP A 66 27.82 21.42 9.25
N ASP A 67 27.47 22.68 8.98
CA ASP A 67 28.45 23.76 8.76
C ASP A 67 29.31 24.07 10.01
N GLN A 68 28.88 23.64 11.20
CA GLN A 68 29.63 23.78 12.46
C GLN A 68 30.50 22.55 12.77
N GLY A 69 30.52 21.56 11.87
CA GLY A 69 31.30 20.34 12.05
C GLY A 69 30.62 19.27 12.91
N LYS A 70 29.30 19.35 13.12
CA LYS A 70 28.51 18.38 13.91
C LYS A 70 27.63 17.45 13.10
#